data_AF-A0A2G8STM8-F1
#
_entry.id   AF-A0A2G8STM8-F1
#
_cell.length_a   1.000
_cell.length_b   1.000
_cell.length_c   1.000
_cell.angle_alpha   90.00
_cell.angle_beta   90.00
_cell.angle_gamma   90.00
#
_symmetry.space_group_name_H-M   'P 1'
#
loop_
_entity.id
_entity.type
_entity.pdbx_description
1 polymer ?
#
loop_
_entity_poly.entity_id
_entity_poly.type
_entity_poly.pdbx_seq_one_letter_code
_entity_poly.pdbx_strand_id
1 'polypeptide(L)'
;MISSILLAAALAATGVVGAPSPADVVAQLKAAPAQADRVKILDKDSDFVFNFWNNTAVKGAGGETISATVSNFPVLVNNGLSMTLGMLGPCGMNTPHTHPRATEMLYLVNGSITTGMIPENGERFIFNTVEAGSAQVFLQGSIHYQQNEGCDPILFVAALNSEDPGVLSATQRYFGLPPDVVGAALGGLGVEYVAGLESMIPDNIALGRQECLDRCKIKRENQPTKQRQSRDSNNALPGMTSTTWPSSMTRRYQPPSATPTASKYSKTGNVAVAISDDDHTVAANGGISNSVLITLAVVVGVLAVGYVVIAVVWLVRRRRNDAKKANRFYVRPEMTGRSLVPTDEPKYDTPQ
;
A
#
# COMPACT_ATOMS: atom_id res chain seq x y z
N MET A 1 58.98 -53.05 -24.20
CA MET A 1 58.88 -52.80 -22.75
C MET A 1 59.12 -51.32 -22.53
N ILE A 2 58.11 -50.61 -21.96
CA ILE A 2 58.26 -49.41 -21.10
C ILE A 2 58.83 -48.15 -21.83
N SER A 3 58.38 -46.90 -21.71
CA SER A 3 57.32 -46.12 -21.06
C SER A 3 57.42 -44.74 -21.77
N SER A 4 56.31 -44.10 -22.13
CA SER A 4 55.73 -42.96 -21.39
C SER A 4 56.68 -41.76 -21.18
N ILE A 5 56.32 -40.58 -21.70
CA ILE A 5 55.90 -39.41 -20.89
C ILE A 5 55.45 -38.30 -21.87
N LEU A 6 54.13 -38.14 -21.96
CA LEU A 6 53.47 -36.93 -22.43
C LEU A 6 53.45 -35.95 -21.24
N LEU A 7 54.12 -34.82 -21.38
CA LEU A 7 54.09 -33.73 -20.40
C LEU A 7 52.87 -32.84 -20.72
N ALA A 8 51.72 -33.15 -20.13
CA ALA A 8 50.58 -32.25 -20.10
C ALA A 8 50.78 -31.25 -18.95
N ALA A 9 51.17 -30.02 -19.27
CA ALA A 9 51.18 -28.91 -18.33
C ALA A 9 49.73 -28.50 -18.04
N ALA A 10 49.18 -28.94 -16.92
CA ALA A 10 47.92 -28.43 -16.39
C ALA A 10 48.17 -27.05 -15.77
N LEU A 11 47.71 -26.00 -16.43
CA LEU A 11 47.63 -24.65 -15.86
C LEU A 11 46.47 -24.65 -14.85
N ALA A 12 46.77 -24.91 -13.58
CA ALA A 12 45.83 -24.68 -12.50
C ALA A 12 45.69 -23.17 -12.28
N ALA A 13 44.72 -22.56 -12.98
CA ALA A 13 44.25 -21.22 -12.62
C ALA A 13 43.49 -21.34 -11.29
N THR A 14 44.18 -21.11 -10.18
CA THR A 14 43.55 -20.85 -8.89
C THR A 14 42.89 -19.47 -8.96
N GLY A 15 41.75 -19.40 -9.64
CA GLY A 15 40.83 -18.28 -9.49
C GLY A 15 40.34 -18.29 -8.05
N VAL A 16 40.57 -17.20 -7.32
CA VAL A 16 39.84 -16.93 -6.09
C VAL A 16 38.37 -16.83 -6.49
N VAL A 17 37.62 -17.92 -6.32
CA VAL A 17 36.18 -17.91 -6.54
C VAL A 17 35.61 -17.05 -5.42
N GLY A 18 35.27 -15.80 -5.75
CA GLY A 18 34.53 -14.93 -4.84
C GLY A 18 33.24 -15.62 -4.41
N ALA A 19 32.68 -15.19 -3.28
CA ALA A 19 31.37 -15.69 -2.85
C ALA A 19 30.37 -15.58 -4.01
N PRO A 20 29.53 -16.60 -4.26
CA PRO A 20 28.60 -16.60 -5.37
C PRO A 20 27.69 -15.37 -5.28
N SER A 21 27.39 -14.76 -6.43
CA SER A 21 26.45 -13.66 -6.46
C SER A 21 25.04 -14.16 -6.06
N PRO A 22 24.13 -13.28 -5.62
CA PRO A 22 22.74 -13.66 -5.37
C PRO A 22 22.08 -14.35 -6.56
N ALA A 23 22.42 -13.94 -7.80
CA ALA A 23 21.92 -14.57 -9.01
C ALA A 23 22.42 -16.01 -9.19
N ASP A 24 23.68 -16.27 -8.85
CA ASP A 24 24.27 -17.62 -8.91
C ASP A 24 23.60 -18.55 -7.90
N VAL A 25 23.36 -18.06 -6.68
CA VAL A 25 22.64 -18.81 -5.65
C VAL A 25 21.22 -19.11 -6.12
N VAL A 26 20.49 -18.13 -6.65
CA VAL A 26 19.13 -18.34 -7.21
C VAL A 26 19.14 -19.37 -8.33
N ALA A 27 20.14 -19.35 -9.22
CA ALA A 27 20.26 -20.33 -10.30
C ALA A 27 20.48 -21.75 -9.76
N GLN A 28 21.36 -21.92 -8.77
CA GLN A 28 21.60 -23.20 -8.10
C GLN A 28 20.33 -23.72 -7.41
N LEU A 29 19.61 -22.85 -6.70
CA LEU A 29 18.37 -23.21 -6.01
C LEU A 29 17.26 -23.66 -6.96
N LYS A 30 17.16 -23.02 -8.13
CA LYS A 30 16.21 -23.41 -9.19
C LYS A 30 16.58 -24.75 -9.83
N ALA A 31 17.88 -25.04 -9.96
CA ALA A 31 18.36 -26.30 -10.51
C ALA A 31 18.26 -27.48 -9.52
N ALA A 32 18.20 -27.20 -8.22
CA ALA A 32 18.12 -28.21 -7.17
C ALA A 32 16.77 -28.97 -7.23
N PRO A 33 16.77 -30.31 -7.39
CA PRO A 33 15.56 -31.09 -7.62
C PRO A 33 14.71 -31.24 -6.35
N ALA A 34 15.34 -31.37 -5.18
CA ALA A 34 14.67 -31.55 -3.91
C ALA A 34 14.92 -30.37 -2.95
N GLN A 35 13.99 -30.16 -2.01
CA GLN A 35 14.16 -29.17 -0.94
C GLN A 35 15.40 -29.46 -0.08
N ALA A 36 15.71 -30.73 0.15
CA ALA A 36 16.92 -31.13 0.87
C ALA A 36 18.21 -30.64 0.18
N ASP A 37 18.23 -30.57 -1.15
CA ASP A 37 19.39 -30.06 -1.89
C ASP A 37 19.46 -28.53 -1.84
N ARG A 38 18.32 -27.84 -1.83
CA ARG A 38 18.28 -26.39 -1.58
C ARG A 38 18.81 -26.01 -0.20
N VAL A 39 18.49 -26.79 0.84
CA VAL A 39 19.03 -26.57 2.19
C VAL A 39 20.54 -26.83 2.25
N LYS A 40 21.08 -27.73 1.44
CA LYS A 40 22.55 -27.90 1.33
C LYS A 40 23.23 -26.71 0.63
N ILE A 41 22.52 -26.01 -0.26
CA ILE A 41 23.03 -24.79 -0.92
C ILE A 41 22.98 -23.60 0.05
N LEU A 42 21.94 -23.51 0.88
CA LEU A 42 21.75 -22.50 1.92
C LEU A 42 22.27 -23.04 3.27
N ASP A 43 23.58 -23.20 3.34
CA ASP A 43 24.25 -23.93 4.43
C ASP A 43 24.40 -23.13 5.73
N LYS A 44 23.94 -21.88 5.77
CA LYS A 44 23.98 -21.02 6.97
C LYS A 44 22.58 -20.74 7.48
N ASP A 45 22.39 -20.81 8.79
CA ASP A 45 21.14 -20.40 9.44
C ASP A 45 20.74 -18.95 9.07
N SER A 46 21.73 -18.07 8.83
CA SER A 46 21.49 -16.69 8.39
C SER A 46 20.82 -16.57 7.03
N ASP A 47 20.93 -17.59 6.16
CA ASP A 47 20.32 -17.57 4.83
C ASP A 47 18.79 -17.65 4.89
N PHE A 48 18.24 -18.02 6.05
CA PHE A 48 16.81 -18.11 6.32
C PHE A 48 16.26 -16.87 7.05
N VAL A 49 17.08 -15.84 7.27
CA VAL A 49 16.71 -14.62 7.99
C VAL A 49 16.89 -13.41 7.10
N PHE A 50 15.82 -12.63 6.90
CA PHE A 50 15.89 -11.35 6.19
C PHE A 50 15.70 -10.19 7.17
N ASN A 51 16.71 -9.33 7.28
CA ASN A 51 16.60 -8.09 8.06
C ASN A 51 16.23 -6.93 7.14
N PHE A 52 14.97 -6.49 7.21
CA PHE A 52 14.46 -5.36 6.43
C PHE A 52 15.24 -4.06 6.70
N TRP A 53 15.68 -3.81 7.94
CA TRP A 53 16.33 -2.55 8.30
C TRP A 53 17.77 -2.41 7.80
N ASN A 54 18.38 -3.50 7.34
CA ASN A 54 19.73 -3.50 6.73
C ASN A 54 19.67 -3.73 5.22
N ASN A 55 18.56 -3.34 4.57
CA ASN A 55 18.38 -3.52 3.13
C ASN A 55 18.05 -2.20 2.43
N THR A 56 18.06 -2.24 1.10
CA THR A 56 17.84 -1.03 0.30
C THR A 56 16.36 -0.69 0.24
N ALA A 57 16.02 0.51 0.70
CA ALA A 57 14.66 1.05 0.61
C ALA A 57 14.43 1.77 -0.72
N VAL A 58 13.25 1.58 -1.31
CA VAL A 58 12.74 2.42 -2.40
C VAL A 58 12.03 3.62 -1.77
N LYS A 59 12.57 4.81 -2.00
CA LYS A 59 12.10 6.06 -1.36
C LYS A 59 11.31 6.93 -2.33
N GLY A 60 10.26 7.55 -1.81
CA GLY A 60 9.57 8.67 -2.44
C GLY A 60 9.30 9.77 -1.43
N ALA A 61 8.63 10.84 -1.87
CA ALA A 61 8.39 12.02 -1.03
C ALA A 61 7.46 11.73 0.17
N GLY A 62 6.60 10.72 0.08
CA GLY A 62 5.64 10.38 1.12
C GLY A 62 6.04 9.21 2.02
N GLY A 63 7.21 8.61 1.81
CA GLY A 63 7.63 7.42 2.55
C GLY A 63 8.55 6.50 1.76
N GLU A 64 8.66 5.25 2.22
CA GLU A 64 9.56 4.27 1.63
C GLU A 64 9.05 2.84 1.81
N THR A 65 9.60 1.92 1.01
CA THR A 65 9.27 0.49 1.06
C THR A 65 10.55 -0.34 1.01
N ILE A 66 10.53 -1.49 1.67
CA ILE A 66 11.61 -2.47 1.66
C ILE A 66 11.00 -3.84 1.36
N SER A 67 11.41 -4.47 0.26
CA SER A 67 10.85 -5.74 -0.18
C SER A 67 11.87 -6.87 -0.06
N ALA A 68 11.42 -8.01 0.46
CA ALA A 68 12.12 -9.29 0.42
C ALA A 68 11.52 -10.14 -0.70
N THR A 69 12.28 -10.34 -1.78
CA THR A 69 11.89 -11.12 -2.96
C THR A 69 13.01 -12.08 -3.32
N VAL A 70 12.80 -12.98 -4.29
CA VAL A 70 13.88 -13.88 -4.77
C VAL A 70 15.16 -13.17 -5.19
N SER A 71 15.09 -11.89 -5.57
CA SER A 71 16.26 -11.11 -6.01
C SER A 71 17.25 -10.77 -4.89
N ASN A 72 16.78 -10.63 -3.66
CA ASN A 72 17.59 -10.23 -2.50
C ASN A 72 17.42 -11.16 -1.28
N PHE A 73 16.54 -12.14 -1.36
CA PHE A 73 16.35 -13.19 -0.36
C PHE A 73 16.18 -14.56 -1.06
N PRO A 74 17.29 -15.18 -1.51
CA PRO A 74 17.26 -16.36 -2.39
C PRO A 74 16.51 -17.56 -1.83
N VAL A 75 16.41 -17.71 -0.50
CA VAL A 75 15.64 -18.78 0.14
C VAL A 75 14.17 -18.83 -0.32
N LEU A 76 13.64 -17.71 -0.81
CA LEU A 76 12.27 -17.65 -1.32
C LEU A 76 12.05 -18.49 -2.59
N VAL A 77 13.11 -18.89 -3.31
CA VAL A 77 13.00 -19.74 -4.50
C VAL A 77 12.24 -21.03 -4.21
N ASN A 78 11.17 -21.26 -4.97
CA ASN A 78 10.21 -22.36 -4.84
C ASN A 78 9.44 -22.40 -3.51
N ASN A 79 9.36 -21.29 -2.77
CA ASN A 79 8.54 -21.17 -1.56
C ASN A 79 7.28 -20.32 -1.76
N GLY A 80 7.15 -19.65 -2.92
CA GLY A 80 5.87 -19.05 -3.33
C GLY A 80 5.41 -17.89 -2.45
N LEU A 81 6.32 -17.19 -1.79
CA LEU A 81 5.99 -16.03 -0.96
C LEU A 81 7.05 -14.94 -1.04
N SER A 82 6.61 -13.71 -0.84
CA SER A 82 7.47 -12.54 -0.63
C SER A 82 6.83 -11.61 0.39
N MET A 83 7.58 -10.63 0.86
CA MET A 83 7.10 -9.68 1.87
C MET A 83 7.62 -8.29 1.59
N THR A 84 6.79 -7.28 1.84
CA THR A 84 7.19 -5.88 1.78
C THR A 84 6.83 -5.17 3.07
N LEU A 85 7.79 -4.42 3.61
CA LEU A 85 7.56 -3.47 4.69
C LEU A 85 7.30 -2.10 4.07
N GLY A 86 6.14 -1.52 4.34
CA GLY A 86 5.76 -0.19 3.88
C GLY A 86 5.74 0.83 5.01
N MET A 87 6.48 1.92 4.85
CA MET A 87 6.54 3.03 5.78
C MET A 87 5.97 4.27 5.12
N LEU A 88 4.80 4.71 5.55
CA LEU A 88 4.20 5.94 5.05
C LEU A 88 4.43 7.04 6.08
N GLY A 89 5.07 8.12 5.65
CA GLY A 89 5.14 9.35 6.43
C GLY A 89 3.75 9.96 6.64
N PRO A 90 3.67 11.05 7.41
CA PRO A 90 2.45 11.84 7.54
C PRO A 90 1.86 12.16 6.16
N CYS A 91 0.57 11.86 5.97
CA CYS A 91 -0.12 12.01 4.68
C CYS A 91 0.51 11.27 3.49
N GLY A 92 1.40 10.30 3.70
CA GLY A 92 2.03 9.49 2.65
C GLY A 92 1.06 8.56 1.93
N MET A 93 1.32 8.29 0.65
CA MET A 93 0.51 7.44 -0.22
C MET A 93 1.38 6.43 -0.94
N ASN A 94 1.13 5.15 -0.71
CA ASN A 94 1.47 4.14 -1.69
C ASN A 94 0.48 4.28 -2.85
N THR A 95 0.97 4.90 -3.92
CA THR A 95 0.18 5.34 -5.08
C THR A 95 -0.54 4.16 -5.73
N PRO A 96 -1.62 4.37 -6.51
CA PRO A 96 -2.34 3.29 -7.17
C PRO A 96 -1.40 2.35 -7.94
N HIS A 97 -1.43 1.07 -7.61
CA HIS A 97 -0.58 0.03 -8.19
C HIS A 97 -1.31 -1.31 -8.23
N THR A 98 -0.66 -2.30 -8.84
CA THR A 98 -1.11 -3.69 -8.84
C THR A 98 0.06 -4.67 -8.78
N HIS A 99 -0.22 -5.88 -8.32
CA HIS A 99 0.68 -7.01 -8.29
C HIS A 99 0.22 -8.05 -9.33
N PRO A 100 0.88 -8.14 -10.51
CA PRO A 100 0.42 -9.00 -11.60
C PRO A 100 0.56 -10.50 -11.27
N ARG A 101 1.43 -10.86 -10.32
CA ARG A 101 1.72 -12.26 -9.98
C ARG A 101 1.37 -12.63 -8.54
N ALA A 102 0.77 -11.75 -7.75
CA ALA A 102 0.42 -12.05 -6.37
C ALA A 102 -0.84 -11.35 -5.88
N THR A 103 -1.58 -12.05 -5.04
CA THR A 103 -2.49 -11.48 -4.04
C THR A 103 -1.66 -10.97 -2.87
N GLU A 104 -2.00 -9.78 -2.38
CA GLU A 104 -1.39 -9.17 -1.20
C GLU A 104 -2.32 -9.32 0.01
N MET A 105 -1.76 -9.69 1.15
CA MET A 105 -2.39 -9.52 2.46
C MET A 105 -1.58 -8.50 3.25
N LEU A 106 -2.17 -7.31 3.43
CA LEU A 106 -1.59 -6.24 4.23
C LEU A 106 -2.02 -6.39 5.69
N TYR A 107 -1.07 -6.27 6.60
CA TYR A 107 -1.29 -6.13 8.04
C TYR A 107 -0.79 -4.77 8.51
N LEU A 108 -1.62 -3.99 9.20
CA LEU A 108 -1.24 -2.68 9.71
C LEU A 108 -0.63 -2.80 11.11
N VAL A 109 0.60 -2.28 11.29
CA VAL A 109 1.34 -2.38 12.55
C VAL A 109 0.95 -1.27 13.53
N ASN A 110 0.87 -0.02 13.07
CA ASN A 110 0.52 1.13 13.88
C ASN A 110 -0.32 2.15 13.11
N GLY A 111 -1.05 2.99 13.85
CA GLY A 111 -1.91 4.04 13.30
C GLY A 111 -3.13 3.50 12.57
N SER A 112 -3.55 4.21 11.53
CA SER A 112 -4.68 3.86 10.66
C SER A 112 -4.35 4.26 9.23
N ILE A 113 -4.73 3.43 8.26
CA ILE A 113 -4.61 3.74 6.83
C ILE A 113 -5.97 3.67 6.16
N THR A 114 -6.19 4.52 5.18
CA THR A 114 -7.28 4.35 4.23
C THR A 114 -6.78 3.59 3.02
N THR A 115 -7.54 2.59 2.60
CA THR A 115 -7.24 1.76 1.44
C THR A 115 -8.38 1.83 0.43
N GLY A 116 -8.05 1.68 -0.84
CA GLY A 116 -9.03 1.51 -1.90
C GLY A 116 -8.57 0.45 -2.88
N MET A 117 -9.52 -0.32 -3.43
CA MET A 117 -9.27 -1.38 -4.39
C MET A 117 -10.39 -1.44 -5.42
N ILE A 118 -10.00 -1.62 -6.68
CA ILE A 118 -10.87 -2.02 -7.79
C ILE A 118 -10.39 -3.40 -8.23
N PRO A 119 -11.15 -4.48 -7.95
CA PRO A 119 -10.80 -5.83 -8.35
C PRO A 119 -10.61 -5.98 -9.86
N GLU A 120 -11.66 -5.69 -10.63
CA GLU A 120 -11.72 -5.83 -12.09
C GLU A 120 -12.97 -5.12 -12.65
N ASN A 121 -13.16 -5.21 -13.96
CA ASN A 121 -14.29 -4.57 -14.66
C ASN A 121 -15.65 -5.13 -14.17
N GLY A 122 -16.60 -4.24 -13.94
CA GLY A 122 -17.96 -4.61 -13.50
C GLY A 122 -18.11 -4.77 -11.99
N GLU A 123 -16.99 -4.81 -11.25
CA GLU A 123 -17.00 -4.92 -9.79
C GLU A 123 -17.11 -3.57 -9.09
N ARG A 124 -17.62 -3.60 -7.85
CA ARG A 124 -17.72 -2.39 -7.01
C ARG A 124 -16.35 -1.96 -6.50
N PHE A 125 -16.21 -0.67 -6.24
CA PHE A 125 -15.08 -0.15 -5.47
C PHE A 125 -15.13 -0.64 -4.01
N ILE A 126 -13.99 -1.09 -3.49
CA ILE A 126 -13.82 -1.49 -2.10
C ILE A 126 -12.97 -0.43 -1.39
N PHE A 127 -13.48 0.12 -0.30
CA PHE A 127 -12.85 1.19 0.46
C PHE A 127 -12.92 0.91 1.94
N ASN A 128 -11.78 0.90 2.61
CA ASN A 128 -11.69 0.58 4.04
C ASN A 128 -10.76 1.52 4.78
N THR A 129 -11.10 1.81 6.02
CA THR A 129 -10.17 2.34 7.02
C THR A 129 -9.67 1.15 7.81
N VAL A 130 -8.37 0.85 7.72
CA VAL A 130 -7.72 -0.28 8.38
C VAL A 130 -7.00 0.28 9.60
N GLU A 131 -7.37 -0.21 10.77
CA GLU A 131 -6.76 0.16 12.05
C GLU A 131 -5.63 -0.80 12.42
N ALA A 132 -4.69 -0.36 13.26
CA ALA A 132 -3.58 -1.18 13.73
C ALA A 132 -4.07 -2.53 14.31
N GLY A 133 -3.36 -3.60 14.00
CA GLY A 133 -3.76 -4.96 14.37
C GLY A 133 -4.76 -5.62 13.43
N SER A 134 -5.16 -4.94 12.35
CA SER A 134 -6.07 -5.47 11.33
C SER A 134 -5.35 -5.80 10.04
N ALA A 135 -5.97 -6.65 9.21
CA ALA A 135 -5.48 -7.00 7.89
C ALA A 135 -6.51 -6.72 6.78
N GLN A 136 -6.01 -6.43 5.59
CA GLN A 136 -6.79 -6.24 4.36
C GLN A 136 -6.18 -7.07 3.24
N VAL A 137 -7.02 -7.72 2.44
CA VAL A 137 -6.58 -8.45 1.24
C VAL A 137 -6.74 -7.57 0.00
N PHE A 138 -5.73 -7.58 -0.88
CA PHE A 138 -5.81 -7.05 -2.23
C PHE A 138 -5.62 -8.19 -3.24
N LEU A 139 -6.57 -8.33 -4.17
CA LEU A 139 -6.58 -9.45 -5.11
C LEU A 139 -5.46 -9.30 -6.15
N GLN A 140 -4.93 -10.43 -6.62
CA GLN A 140 -3.99 -10.44 -7.73
C GLN A 140 -4.53 -9.66 -8.93
N GLY A 141 -3.71 -8.77 -9.51
CA GLY A 141 -4.10 -7.94 -10.65
C GLY A 141 -5.06 -6.78 -10.33
N SER A 142 -5.58 -6.67 -9.11
CA SER A 142 -6.44 -5.54 -8.73
C SER A 142 -5.64 -4.24 -8.62
N ILE A 143 -6.24 -3.12 -9.02
CA ILE A 143 -5.66 -1.79 -8.79
C ILE A 143 -6.03 -1.36 -7.37
N HIS A 144 -5.03 -1.04 -6.55
CA HIS A 144 -5.26 -0.62 -5.17
C HIS A 144 -4.24 0.42 -4.71
N TYR A 145 -4.55 1.07 -3.59
CA TYR A 145 -3.69 2.06 -2.95
C TYR A 145 -3.80 1.99 -1.43
N GLN A 146 -2.78 2.51 -0.75
CA GLN A 146 -2.79 2.72 0.69
C GLN A 146 -2.38 4.16 1.01
N GLN A 147 -3.15 4.82 1.86
CA GLN A 147 -2.97 6.21 2.22
C GLN A 147 -2.95 6.35 3.73
N ASN A 148 -1.89 6.93 4.26
CA ASN A 148 -1.87 7.43 5.63
C ASN A 148 -2.69 8.73 5.68
N GLU A 149 -3.78 8.76 6.45
CA GLU A 149 -4.58 9.99 6.66
C GLU A 149 -4.18 10.73 7.94
N GLY A 150 -3.24 10.17 8.70
CA GLY A 150 -2.72 10.75 9.93
C GLY A 150 -1.56 11.71 9.71
N CYS A 151 -1.29 12.48 10.76
CA CYS A 151 -0.13 13.38 10.83
C CYS A 151 1.12 12.72 11.42
N ASP A 152 1.02 11.44 11.79
CA ASP A 152 2.10 10.62 12.31
C ASP A 152 2.46 9.52 11.30
N PRO A 153 3.71 9.05 11.27
CA PRO A 153 4.12 7.96 10.38
C PRO A 153 3.48 6.62 10.77
N ILE A 154 3.21 5.80 9.76
CA ILE A 154 2.68 4.44 9.92
C ILE A 154 3.56 3.40 9.24
N LEU A 155 3.41 2.16 9.69
CA LEU A 155 4.09 0.97 9.22
C LEU A 155 3.06 -0.10 8.90
N PHE A 156 3.17 -0.71 7.72
CA PHE A 156 2.40 -1.90 7.36
C PHE A 156 3.31 -2.99 6.80
N VAL A 157 2.86 -4.23 6.90
CA VAL A 157 3.52 -5.41 6.33
C VAL A 157 2.61 -5.99 5.27
N ALA A 158 3.12 -6.16 4.05
CA ALA A 158 2.45 -6.78 2.93
C ALA A 158 3.04 -8.17 2.71
N ALA A 159 2.27 -9.23 2.95
CA ALA A 159 2.63 -10.60 2.58
C ALA A 159 2.03 -10.93 1.22
N LEU A 160 2.83 -11.48 0.31
CA LEU A 160 2.42 -11.75 -1.07
C LEU A 160 2.59 -13.23 -1.37
N ASN A 161 1.60 -13.85 -2.01
CA ASN A 161 1.61 -15.29 -2.34
C ASN A 161 2.39 -15.63 -3.63
N SER A 162 3.47 -14.89 -3.89
CA SER A 162 4.47 -15.20 -4.91
C SER A 162 5.82 -14.67 -4.47
N GLU A 163 6.87 -15.42 -4.76
CA GLU A 163 8.27 -15.05 -4.51
C GLU A 163 8.77 -13.93 -5.44
N ASP A 164 8.06 -13.74 -6.56
CA ASP A 164 8.18 -12.63 -7.50
C ASP A 164 6.78 -12.07 -7.78
N PRO A 165 6.26 -11.16 -6.93
CA PRO A 165 4.90 -10.65 -7.06
C PRO A 165 4.73 -9.69 -8.24
N GLY A 166 5.83 -9.06 -8.67
CA GLY A 166 5.81 -7.89 -9.54
C GLY A 166 5.14 -6.68 -8.90
N VAL A 167 5.44 -5.48 -9.40
CA VAL A 167 4.73 -4.25 -9.02
C VAL A 167 4.53 -3.42 -10.27
N LEU A 168 3.31 -2.99 -10.54
CA LEU A 168 2.96 -2.10 -11.63
C LEU A 168 2.29 -0.85 -11.05
N SER A 169 3.04 0.25 -10.96
CA SER A 169 2.49 1.55 -10.56
C SER A 169 1.60 2.08 -11.68
N ALA A 170 0.29 2.15 -11.42
CA ALA A 170 -0.73 2.25 -12.44
C ALA A 170 -0.55 3.50 -13.31
N THR A 171 -0.36 4.66 -12.68
CA THR A 171 -0.25 5.94 -13.38
C THR A 171 1.03 6.03 -14.21
N GLN A 172 2.19 5.65 -13.64
CA GLN A 172 3.49 5.71 -14.32
C GLN A 172 3.52 4.80 -15.55
N ARG A 173 2.84 3.65 -15.51
CA ARG A 173 2.81 2.70 -16.64
C ARG A 173 1.73 3.02 -17.66
N TYR A 174 0.57 3.52 -17.23
CA TYR A 174 -0.46 3.98 -18.16
C TYR A 174 0.04 5.16 -19.00
N PHE A 175 0.64 6.17 -18.38
CA PHE A 175 1.22 7.32 -19.11
C PHE A 175 2.59 7.00 -19.77
N GLY A 176 3.17 5.85 -19.44
CA GLY A 176 4.35 5.31 -20.12
C GLY A 176 4.06 4.73 -21.51
N LEU A 177 2.78 4.46 -21.82
CA LEU A 177 2.35 4.09 -23.17
C LEU A 177 2.62 5.25 -24.17
N PRO A 178 2.50 5.01 -25.49
CA PRO A 178 2.62 6.08 -26.47
C PRO A 178 1.59 7.20 -26.17
N PRO A 179 2.01 8.46 -26.02
CA PRO A 179 1.12 9.57 -25.68
C PRO A 179 -0.09 9.78 -26.60
N ASP A 180 0.00 9.39 -27.88
CA ASP A 180 -1.12 9.41 -28.82
C ASP A 180 -2.16 8.32 -28.49
N VAL A 181 -1.71 7.13 -28.09
CA VAL A 181 -2.58 6.04 -27.60
C VAL A 181 -3.25 6.44 -26.28
N VAL A 182 -2.49 7.00 -25.34
CA VAL A 182 -3.03 7.51 -24.07
C VAL A 182 -4.02 8.65 -24.33
N GLY A 183 -3.67 9.56 -25.24
CA GLY A 183 -4.53 10.66 -25.65
C GLY A 183 -5.87 10.17 -26.21
N ALA A 184 -5.83 9.20 -27.12
CA ALA A 184 -7.02 8.54 -27.64
C ALA A 184 -7.85 7.87 -26.52
N ALA A 185 -7.20 7.14 -25.61
CA ALA A 185 -7.86 6.44 -24.50
C ALA A 185 -8.48 7.41 -23.47
N LEU A 186 -7.94 8.62 -23.32
CA LEU A 186 -8.48 9.68 -22.46
C LEU A 186 -9.52 10.56 -23.17
N GLY A 187 -10.04 10.13 -24.33
CA GLY A 187 -11.09 10.86 -25.05
C GLY A 187 -10.58 11.89 -26.06
N GLY A 188 -9.40 11.66 -26.64
CA GLY A 188 -8.81 12.53 -27.65
C GLY A 188 -7.99 13.70 -27.07
N LEU A 189 -7.38 13.51 -25.89
CA LEU A 189 -6.42 14.48 -25.37
C LEU A 189 -5.21 14.57 -26.30
N GLY A 190 -4.73 15.79 -26.54
CA GLY A 190 -3.54 16.02 -27.34
C GLY A 190 -2.28 15.43 -26.71
N VAL A 191 -1.35 15.01 -27.56
CA VAL A 191 -0.07 14.41 -27.16
C VAL A 191 0.73 15.31 -26.21
N GLU A 192 0.84 16.62 -26.50
CA GLU A 192 1.59 17.56 -25.65
C GLU A 192 1.01 17.61 -24.24
N TYR A 193 -0.32 17.55 -24.14
CA TYR A 193 -1.01 17.59 -22.87
C TYR A 193 -0.75 16.31 -22.07
N VAL A 194 -0.84 15.16 -22.72
CA VAL A 194 -0.53 13.86 -22.11
C VAL A 194 0.93 13.79 -21.64
N ALA A 195 1.88 14.21 -22.47
CA ALA A 195 3.29 14.26 -22.11
C ALA A 195 3.55 15.25 -20.95
N GLY A 196 2.84 16.38 -20.93
CA GLY A 196 2.86 17.32 -19.81
C GLY A 196 2.35 16.69 -18.52
N LEU A 197 1.22 15.98 -18.55
CA LEU A 197 0.70 15.23 -17.40
C LEU A 197 1.69 14.18 -16.91
N GLU A 198 2.25 13.39 -17.84
CA GLU A 198 3.25 12.37 -17.53
C GLU A 198 4.44 12.96 -16.75
N SER A 199 4.90 14.16 -17.14
CA SER A 199 6.03 14.82 -16.49
C SER A 199 5.81 15.21 -15.02
N MET A 200 4.54 15.29 -14.60
CA MET A 200 4.15 15.65 -13.24
C MET A 200 3.82 14.44 -12.35
N ILE A 201 3.84 13.21 -12.90
CA ILE A 201 3.52 12.01 -12.12
C ILE A 201 4.66 11.75 -11.12
N PRO A 202 4.38 11.76 -9.81
CA PRO A 202 5.40 11.53 -8.79
C PRO A 202 5.82 10.06 -8.72
N ASP A 203 6.99 9.84 -8.12
CA ASP A 203 7.45 8.52 -7.72
C ASP A 203 6.61 7.96 -6.57
N ASN A 204 6.50 6.65 -6.54
CA ASN A 204 6.00 5.93 -5.39
C ASN A 204 7.11 5.85 -4.32
N ILE A 205 6.89 6.16 -3.04
CA ILE A 205 5.69 6.60 -2.32
C ILE A 205 5.50 8.12 -2.44
N ALA A 206 4.30 8.60 -2.76
CA ALA A 206 4.02 10.03 -2.98
C ALA A 206 3.39 10.69 -1.74
N LEU A 207 3.42 12.02 -1.67
CA LEU A 207 2.52 12.78 -0.80
C LEU A 207 1.08 12.59 -1.28
N GLY A 208 0.23 12.20 -0.34
CA GLY A 208 -1.17 11.87 -0.57
C GLY A 208 -2.09 13.08 -0.62
N ARG A 209 -3.36 12.88 -0.26
CA ARG A 209 -4.45 13.85 -0.53
C ARG A 209 -4.18 15.23 0.08
N GLN A 210 -4.54 16.28 -0.66
CA GLN A 210 -4.33 17.67 -0.24
C GLN A 210 -5.01 18.01 1.08
N GLU A 211 -6.20 17.46 1.31
CA GLU A 211 -6.94 17.66 2.55
C GLU A 211 -6.17 17.19 3.80
N CYS A 212 -5.47 16.06 3.71
CA CYS A 212 -4.59 15.59 4.79
C CYS A 212 -3.41 16.54 4.98
N LEU A 213 -2.77 16.95 3.88
CA LEU A 213 -1.62 17.86 3.92
C LEU A 213 -1.99 19.18 4.60
N ASP A 214 -3.13 19.76 4.28
CA ASP A 214 -3.63 20.99 4.88
C ASP A 214 -3.91 20.80 6.38
N ARG A 215 -4.58 19.69 6.74
CA ARG A 215 -4.88 19.33 8.14
C ARG A 215 -3.61 19.15 8.98
N CYS A 216 -2.59 18.51 8.41
CA CYS A 216 -1.31 18.24 9.06
C CYS A 216 -0.28 19.37 8.87
N LYS A 217 -0.66 20.47 8.20
CA LYS A 217 0.21 21.63 7.92
C LYS A 217 1.48 21.26 7.14
N ILE A 218 1.38 20.29 6.25
CA ILE A 218 2.46 19.83 5.38
C ILE A 218 2.32 20.54 4.03
N LYS A 219 3.39 21.18 3.57
CA LYS A 219 3.42 21.78 2.23
C LYS A 219 3.74 20.71 1.20
N ARG A 220 2.98 20.68 0.09
CA ARG A 220 3.33 19.83 -1.04
C ARG A 220 4.48 20.46 -1.80
N GLU A 221 5.67 19.89 -1.62
CA GLU A 221 6.86 20.25 -2.39
C GLU A 221 6.90 19.51 -3.72
N ASN A 222 7.85 19.89 -4.59
CA ASN A 222 8.12 19.17 -5.83
C ASN A 222 8.56 17.74 -5.50
N GLN A 223 7.86 16.78 -6.07
CA GLN A 223 8.11 15.35 -5.85
C GLN A 223 9.02 14.80 -6.95
N PRO A 224 9.88 13.82 -6.65
CA PRO A 224 10.71 13.17 -7.66
C PRO A 224 9.82 12.41 -8.66
N THR A 225 10.28 12.31 -9.92
CA THR A 225 9.54 11.69 -11.04
C THR A 225 10.41 10.69 -11.83
N LYS A 226 11.34 10.02 -11.12
CA LYS A 226 12.35 9.11 -11.69
C LYS A 226 11.82 7.71 -12.04
N GLN A 227 10.67 7.31 -11.52
CA GLN A 227 10.07 5.97 -11.68
C GLN A 227 9.14 5.86 -12.90
N ARG A 228 9.11 6.89 -13.76
CA ARG A 228 8.40 6.87 -15.05
C ARG A 228 8.97 5.82 -15.99
N GLN A 229 8.16 5.34 -16.93
CA GLN A 229 8.63 4.42 -17.95
C GLN A 229 9.71 5.08 -18.81
N SER A 230 10.85 4.42 -19.00
CA SER A 230 11.90 4.93 -19.87
C SER A 230 11.44 4.90 -21.33
N ARG A 231 11.69 6.00 -22.05
CA ARG A 231 11.54 6.07 -23.51
C ARG A 231 12.92 5.84 -24.11
N ASP A 232 13.22 4.59 -24.45
CA ASP A 232 14.44 4.21 -25.16
C ASP A 232 14.11 3.67 -26.56
N SER A 233 15.09 3.68 -27.46
CA SER A 233 14.91 3.26 -28.86
C SER A 233 14.70 1.76 -29.04
N ASN A 234 14.96 0.97 -28.00
CA ASN A 234 14.87 -0.49 -28.01
C ASN A 234 13.55 -1.00 -27.41
N ASN A 235 12.81 -0.14 -26.71
CA ASN A 235 11.49 -0.42 -26.20
C ASN A 235 10.49 -0.52 -27.35
N ALA A 236 9.45 -1.35 -27.15
CA ALA A 236 8.33 -1.48 -28.08
C ALA A 236 7.49 -0.19 -28.23
N LEU A 237 7.87 0.89 -27.54
CA LEU A 237 7.33 2.22 -27.74
C LEU A 237 8.07 2.83 -28.93
N PRO A 238 7.41 3.11 -30.07
CA PRO A 238 8.06 3.80 -31.18
C PRO A 238 8.70 5.07 -30.64
N GLY A 239 9.97 5.31 -30.98
CA GLY A 239 10.88 6.32 -30.43
C GLY A 239 10.46 7.78 -30.64
N MET A 240 9.22 8.11 -30.28
CA MET A 240 8.68 9.45 -30.30
C MET A 240 9.29 10.23 -29.15
N THR A 241 10.38 10.92 -29.46
CA THR A 241 10.94 11.97 -28.62
C THR A 241 10.12 13.25 -28.84
N SER A 242 10.23 14.24 -27.94
CA SER A 242 9.43 15.47 -28.04
C SER A 242 9.59 16.23 -29.37
N THR A 243 10.68 15.97 -30.09
CA THR A 243 11.02 16.56 -31.39
C THR A 243 10.38 15.87 -32.60
N THR A 244 9.71 14.73 -32.41
CA THR A 244 9.12 13.94 -33.51
C THR A 244 7.59 13.93 -33.54
N TRP A 245 6.93 14.73 -32.69
CA TRP A 245 5.47 14.82 -32.69
C TRP A 245 4.98 15.55 -33.94
N PRO A 246 4.24 14.89 -34.87
CA PRO A 246 3.64 15.59 -35.99
C PRO A 246 2.62 16.61 -35.47
N SER A 247 2.52 17.77 -36.13
CA SER A 247 1.64 18.87 -35.74
C SER A 247 0.15 18.51 -35.71
N SER A 248 -0.25 17.41 -36.35
CA SER A 248 -1.61 16.86 -36.26
C SER A 248 -1.92 16.21 -34.91
N MET A 249 -0.91 15.77 -34.16
CA MET A 249 -1.03 15.11 -32.85
C MET A 249 -0.96 16.10 -31.66
N THR A 250 -0.52 17.34 -31.90
CA THR A 250 -0.32 18.37 -30.87
C THR A 250 -1.56 19.23 -30.58
N ARG A 251 -2.77 18.75 -30.93
CA ARG A 251 -4.01 19.49 -30.69
C ARG A 251 -4.21 19.69 -29.18
N ARG A 252 -3.93 20.88 -28.65
CA ARG A 252 -4.14 21.20 -27.23
C ARG A 252 -5.60 21.02 -26.87
N TYR A 253 -5.87 20.15 -25.91
CA TYR A 253 -7.18 20.07 -25.28
C TYR A 253 -7.49 21.41 -24.59
N GLN A 254 -8.59 22.06 -24.96
CA GLN A 254 -9.15 23.17 -24.19
C GLN A 254 -10.18 22.59 -23.22
N PRO A 255 -9.92 22.60 -21.89
CA PRO A 255 -10.93 22.16 -20.93
C PRO A 255 -12.14 23.10 -20.97
N PRO A 256 -13.37 22.58 -20.85
CA PRO A 256 -14.50 23.40 -20.41
C PRO A 256 -14.16 23.99 -19.04
N SER A 257 -14.53 25.24 -18.79
CA SER A 257 -14.31 25.92 -17.51
C SER A 257 -14.94 25.13 -16.36
N ALA A 258 -14.13 24.37 -15.63
CA ALA A 258 -14.56 23.61 -14.46
C ALA A 258 -14.17 24.34 -13.18
N THR A 259 -15.18 24.75 -12.41
CA THR A 259 -15.02 25.22 -11.04
C THR A 259 -14.56 24.05 -10.16
N PRO A 260 -13.58 24.21 -9.24
CA PRO A 260 -13.09 23.10 -8.43
C PRO A 260 -14.16 22.68 -7.42
N THR A 261 -14.77 21.52 -7.60
CA THR A 261 -15.57 20.86 -6.56
C THR A 261 -14.65 20.00 -5.70
N ALA A 262 -14.48 20.38 -4.44
CA ALA A 262 -13.80 19.56 -3.45
C ALA A 262 -14.54 18.22 -3.28
N SER A 263 -13.90 17.11 -3.65
CA SER A 263 -14.46 15.77 -3.45
C SER A 263 -14.36 15.39 -1.97
N LYS A 264 -15.39 15.71 -1.18
CA LYS A 264 -15.60 15.13 0.15
C LYS A 264 -16.26 13.76 -0.03
N TYR A 265 -15.49 12.68 0.08
CA TYR A 265 -16.06 11.36 0.32
C TYR A 265 -16.57 11.32 1.77
N SER A 266 -17.81 11.77 1.97
CA SER A 266 -18.54 11.62 3.24
C SER A 266 -19.25 10.28 3.23
N LYS A 267 -19.00 9.48 4.27
CA LYS A 267 -19.52 8.13 4.46
C LYS A 267 -20.95 8.18 4.99
N THR A 268 -21.90 8.71 4.23
CA THR A 268 -23.34 8.63 4.55
C THR A 268 -24.18 8.97 3.31
N GLY A 269 -24.97 8.03 2.79
CA GLY A 269 -26.00 8.33 1.79
C GLY A 269 -26.46 7.13 0.99
N ASN A 270 -27.69 6.69 1.25
CA ASN A 270 -28.39 5.64 0.52
C ASN A 270 -28.49 5.96 -0.98
N VAL A 271 -28.39 4.92 -1.80
CA VAL A 271 -28.70 4.96 -3.23
C VAL A 271 -30.18 5.29 -3.40
N ALA A 272 -30.48 6.49 -3.91
CA ALA A 272 -31.79 6.83 -4.44
C ALA A 272 -31.61 7.26 -5.89
N VAL A 273 -32.30 6.52 -6.76
CA VAL A 273 -32.38 6.67 -8.21
C VAL A 273 -32.98 8.03 -8.57
N ALA A 274 -32.44 8.67 -9.60
CA ALA A 274 -32.90 9.94 -10.14
C ALA A 274 -34.31 9.84 -10.75
N ILE A 275 -35.22 10.70 -10.31
CA ILE A 275 -36.40 11.15 -11.06
C ILE A 275 -36.48 12.68 -10.92
N SER A 276 -36.76 13.30 -12.06
CA SER A 276 -36.67 14.71 -12.44
C SER A 276 -37.58 15.69 -11.68
N ASP A 277 -37.08 16.94 -11.66
CA ASP A 277 -37.70 18.28 -11.50
C ASP A 277 -39.21 18.38 -11.24
N ASP A 278 -39.57 19.15 -10.20
CA ASP A 278 -40.58 20.22 -10.31
C ASP A 278 -40.41 21.27 -9.19
N ASP A 279 -40.57 22.52 -9.61
CA ASP A 279 -40.40 23.79 -8.92
C ASP A 279 -41.58 24.09 -7.98
N HIS A 280 -41.32 24.43 -6.70
CA HIS A 280 -42.25 25.20 -5.86
C HIS A 280 -41.52 25.87 -4.68
N THR A 281 -41.24 27.17 -4.82
CA THR A 281 -40.90 28.06 -3.71
C THR A 281 -42.14 28.36 -2.85
N VAL A 282 -42.11 28.04 -1.56
CA VAL A 282 -43.10 28.53 -0.58
C VAL A 282 -42.41 29.53 0.35
N ALA A 283 -42.91 30.76 0.34
CA ALA A 283 -42.48 31.85 1.20
C ALA A 283 -42.78 31.55 2.68
N ALA A 284 -41.77 31.71 3.54
CA ALA A 284 -41.92 31.60 4.98
C ALA A 284 -42.35 32.96 5.57
N ASN A 285 -43.58 33.04 6.07
CA ASN A 285 -43.99 34.07 7.03
C ASN A 285 -45.04 33.49 7.98
N GLY A 286 -44.64 33.21 9.21
CA GLY A 286 -45.51 32.77 10.29
C GLY A 286 -44.72 32.57 11.58
N GLY A 287 -44.87 33.50 12.53
CA GLY A 287 -44.23 33.41 13.85
C GLY A 287 -44.68 32.17 14.63
N ILE A 288 -43.71 31.48 15.23
CA ILE A 288 -43.94 30.25 16.00
C ILE A 288 -44.70 30.59 17.29
N SER A 289 -45.87 29.98 17.50
CA SER A 289 -46.66 30.19 18.73
C SER A 289 -45.97 29.59 19.95
N ASN A 290 -46.12 30.23 21.12
CA ASN A 290 -45.55 29.76 22.39
C ASN A 290 -45.90 28.30 22.73
N SER A 291 -47.04 27.79 22.25
CA SER A 291 -47.43 26.39 22.38
C SER A 291 -46.46 25.43 21.66
N VAL A 292 -46.01 25.78 20.45
CA VAL A 292 -45.07 24.95 19.67
C VAL A 292 -43.70 24.93 20.33
N LEU A 293 -43.23 26.06 20.86
CA LEU A 293 -41.96 26.14 21.59
C LEU A 293 -41.98 25.30 22.88
N ILE A 294 -43.08 25.32 23.63
CA ILE A 294 -43.23 24.50 24.84
C ILE A 294 -43.26 23.02 24.48
N THR A 295 -44.01 22.62 23.45
CA THR A 295 -44.05 21.22 23.00
C THR A 295 -42.68 20.74 22.53
N LEU A 296 -41.94 21.58 21.80
CA LEU A 296 -40.61 21.23 21.29
C LEU A 296 -39.60 21.11 22.44
N ALA A 297 -39.67 21.99 23.45
CA ALA A 297 -38.83 21.88 24.65
C ALA A 297 -39.11 20.59 25.45
N VAL A 298 -40.37 20.18 25.57
CA VAL A 298 -40.74 18.91 26.24
C VAL A 298 -40.22 17.71 25.46
N VAL A 299 -40.37 17.68 24.14
CA VAL A 299 -39.87 16.59 23.28
C VAL A 299 -38.35 16.48 23.34
N VAL A 300 -37.64 17.61 23.26
CA VAL A 300 -36.17 17.64 23.39
C VAL A 300 -35.72 17.20 24.79
N GLY A 301 -36.45 17.58 25.84
CA GLY A 301 -36.20 17.13 27.21
C GLY A 301 -36.33 15.61 27.36
N VAL A 302 -37.38 15.01 26.81
CA VAL A 302 -37.58 13.55 26.85
C VAL A 302 -36.50 12.80 26.06
N LEU A 303 -36.12 13.32 24.89
CA LEU A 303 -35.04 12.74 24.09
C LEU A 303 -33.69 12.82 24.82
N ALA A 304 -33.37 13.95 25.45
CA ALA A 304 -32.15 14.11 26.22
C ALA A 304 -32.06 13.10 27.38
N VAL A 305 -33.16 12.90 28.12
CA VAL A 305 -33.23 11.87 29.18
C VAL A 305 -33.05 10.47 28.59
N GLY A 306 -33.66 10.17 27.45
CA GLY A 306 -33.49 8.91 26.73
C GLY A 306 -32.02 8.64 26.36
N TYR A 307 -31.31 9.62 25.83
CA TYR A 307 -29.89 9.50 25.48
C TYR A 307 -29.01 9.28 26.71
N VAL A 308 -29.30 9.95 27.84
CA VAL A 308 -28.58 9.73 29.10
C VAL A 308 -28.78 8.30 29.60
N VAL A 309 -30.00 7.78 29.57
CA VAL A 309 -30.29 6.38 29.96
C VAL A 309 -29.54 5.39 29.08
N ILE A 310 -29.55 5.59 27.75
CA ILE A 310 -28.81 4.74 26.81
C ILE A 310 -27.30 4.79 27.09
N ALA A 311 -26.73 5.97 27.37
CA ALA A 311 -25.33 6.13 27.71
C ALA A 311 -24.95 5.41 29.01
N VAL A 312 -25.81 5.48 30.04
CA VAL A 312 -25.61 4.77 31.31
C VAL A 312 -25.68 3.25 31.10
N VAL A 313 -26.68 2.75 30.36
CA VAL A 313 -26.79 1.31 30.04
C VAL A 313 -25.56 0.82 29.27
N TRP A 314 -25.09 1.61 28.29
CA TRP A 314 -23.89 1.30 27.53
C TRP A 314 -22.63 1.28 28.41
N LEU A 315 -22.45 2.25 29.33
CA LEU A 315 -21.32 2.29 30.26
C LEU A 315 -21.33 1.09 31.22
N VAL A 316 -22.50 0.71 31.74
CA VAL A 316 -22.65 -0.47 32.61
C VAL A 316 -22.32 -1.76 31.84
N ARG A 317 -22.80 -1.88 30.60
CA ARG A 317 -22.53 -3.03 29.74
C ARG A 317 -21.06 -3.11 29.34
N ARG A 318 -20.42 -1.97 29.06
CA ARG A 318 -18.99 -1.86 28.76
C ARG A 318 -18.14 -2.30 29.96
N ARG A 319 -18.42 -1.78 31.16
CA ARG A 319 -17.74 -2.23 32.39
C ARG A 319 -17.90 -3.72 32.65
N ARG A 320 -19.09 -4.28 32.42
CA ARG A 320 -19.33 -5.73 32.53
C ARG A 320 -18.54 -6.55 31.49
N ASN A 321 -18.41 -6.04 30.26
CA ASN A 321 -17.64 -6.70 29.22
C ASN A 321 -16.13 -6.60 29.46
N ASP A 322 -15.64 -5.47 29.96
CA ASP A 322 -14.24 -5.28 30.32
C ASP A 322 -13.86 -6.19 31.51
N ALA A 323 -14.75 -6.34 32.50
CA ALA A 323 -14.60 -7.33 33.59
C ALA A 323 -14.59 -8.79 33.08
N LYS A 324 -15.34 -9.11 32.02
CA LYS A 324 -15.30 -10.44 31.39
C LYS A 324 -14.04 -10.67 30.54
N LYS A 325 -13.45 -9.62 29.96
CA LYS A 325 -12.18 -9.70 29.20
C LYS A 325 -10.96 -9.82 30.11
N ALA A 326 -10.97 -9.17 31.28
CA ALA A 326 -9.90 -9.28 32.27
C ALA A 326 -9.68 -10.72 32.79
N ASN A 327 -10.72 -11.59 32.70
CA ASN A 327 -10.67 -12.98 33.17
C ASN A 327 -10.46 -14.03 32.05
N ARG A 328 -10.00 -13.64 30.86
CA ARG A 328 -9.62 -14.61 29.81
C ARG A 328 -8.14 -14.52 29.48
N PHE A 329 -7.33 -15.16 30.32
CA PHE A 329 -6.09 -15.76 29.84
C PHE A 329 -6.46 -17.17 29.35
N TYR A 330 -6.24 -17.46 28.07
CA TYR A 330 -6.29 -18.82 27.59
C TYR A 330 -5.03 -19.54 28.13
N VAL A 331 -5.22 -20.31 29.19
CA VAL A 331 -4.21 -21.23 29.71
C VAL A 331 -4.40 -22.55 28.96
N ARG A 332 -3.37 -23.03 28.24
CA ARG A 332 -3.42 -24.36 27.62
C ARG A 332 -3.75 -25.40 28.71
N PRO A 333 -4.53 -26.45 28.43
CA PRO A 333 -4.96 -27.43 29.45
C PRO A 333 -3.81 -28.00 30.29
N GLU A 334 -2.63 -28.16 29.67
CA GLU A 334 -1.38 -28.63 30.28
C GLU A 334 -0.72 -27.67 31.29
N MET A 335 -1.19 -26.42 31.40
CA MET A 335 -0.63 -25.38 32.27
C MET A 335 -1.56 -24.99 33.43
N THR A 336 -2.70 -25.68 33.56
CA THR A 336 -3.65 -25.46 34.66
C THR A 336 -3.03 -25.95 35.98
N GLY A 337 -2.76 -25.04 36.93
CA GLY A 337 -2.24 -25.37 38.26
C GLY A 337 -0.76 -25.10 38.50
N ARG A 338 -0.03 -24.49 37.54
CA ARG A 338 1.34 -23.99 37.79
C ARG A 338 1.32 -22.49 38.02
N SER A 339 1.89 -22.04 39.15
CA SER A 339 2.07 -20.61 39.43
C SER A 339 3.17 -20.05 38.52
N LEU A 340 2.88 -18.97 37.80
CA LEU A 340 3.90 -18.22 37.06
C LEU A 340 4.79 -17.49 38.09
N VAL A 341 6.05 -17.91 38.22
CA VAL A 341 7.04 -17.19 39.01
C VAL A 341 7.28 -15.84 38.33
N PRO A 342 7.10 -14.69 39.02
CA PRO A 342 7.52 -13.40 38.49
C PRO A 342 9.05 -13.41 38.36
N THR A 343 9.57 -13.20 37.17
CA THR A 343 11.00 -12.91 36.98
C THR A 343 11.24 -11.47 37.39
N ASP A 344 11.57 -11.25 38.66
CA ASP A 344 12.25 -10.04 39.10
C ASP A 344 13.74 -10.17 38.69
N GLU A 345 14.05 -9.93 37.41
CA GLU A 345 15.44 -9.68 37.03
C GLU A 345 15.75 -8.18 37.14
N PRO A 346 16.74 -7.78 37.96
CA PRO A 346 17.15 -6.39 38.05
C PRO A 346 17.92 -5.98 36.79
N LYS A 347 17.63 -4.76 36.32
CA LYS A 347 18.35 -4.08 35.24
C LYS A 347 19.85 -4.01 35.56
N TYR A 348 20.68 -4.55 34.68
CA TYR A 348 22.12 -4.27 34.65
C TYR A 348 22.35 -2.82 34.20
N ASP A 349 22.74 -1.96 35.14
CA ASP A 349 23.58 -0.80 34.87
C ASP A 349 25.00 -1.12 35.37
N THR A 350 25.97 -1.16 34.45
CA THR A 350 27.42 -1.07 34.69
C THR A 350 27.81 0.34 35.20
N PRO A 351 29.04 0.67 35.70
CA PRO A 351 30.28 -0.11 35.78
C PRO A 351 31.07 -0.01 37.12
N GLN A 352 31.99 -0.96 37.37
CA GLN A 352 33.37 -0.70 37.84
C GLN A 352 34.24 -1.95 37.66
#